data_AF-A0A8J5ZFT6-F1
#
_entry.id   AF-A0A8J5ZFT6-F1
#
_cell.length_a   1.000
_cell.length_b   1.000
_cell.length_c   1.000
_cell.angle_alpha   90.00
_cell.angle_beta   90.00
_cell.angle_gamma   90.00
#
_symmetry.space_group_name_H-M   'P 1'
#
loop_
_entity.id
_entity.type
_entity.pdbx_description
1 polymer ?
#
loop_
_entity_poly.entity_id
_entity_poly.type
_entity_poly.pdbx_seq_one_letter_code
_entity_poly.pdbx_strand_id
1 'polypeptide(L)'
;MIPKLLTATFAFIIAFTAAPPVDIDVIREPVSRSLLYGNNIISGAIIPTSAAIGLHFYPIWEAASDDEWLYNSGLYELIVLHFLLGVACYMDRK
;
A
#
# COMPACT_ATOMS: atom_id res chain seq x y z
N MET A 1 1.72 -2.55 -19.11
CA MET A 1 0.98 -3.60 -18.38
C MET A 1 1.89 -4.46 -17.51
N ILE A 2 2.80 -5.28 -18.09
CA ILE A 2 3.59 -6.29 -17.34
C ILE A 2 4.32 -5.73 -16.11
N PRO A 3 5.24 -4.74 -16.23
CA PRO A 3 6.01 -4.29 -15.07
C PRO A 3 5.11 -3.70 -13.98
N LYS A 4 4.07 -2.96 -14.38
CA LYS A 4 3.12 -2.31 -13.46
C LYS A 4 2.34 -3.35 -12.64
N LEU A 5 1.81 -4.39 -13.29
CA LEU A 5 1.07 -5.44 -12.61
C LEU A 5 1.98 -6.29 -11.71
N LEU A 6 3.22 -6.59 -12.15
CA LEU A 6 4.19 -7.30 -11.31
C LEU A 6 4.53 -6.48 -10.05
N THR A 7 4.86 -5.20 -10.19
CA THR A 7 5.15 -4.32 -9.04
C THR A 7 3.97 -4.26 -8.07
N ALA A 8 2.74 -4.05 -8.57
CA ALA A 8 1.55 -4.02 -7.72
C ALA A 8 1.31 -5.36 -7.01
N THR A 9 1.54 -6.49 -7.69
CA THR A 9 1.36 -7.83 -7.13
C THR A 9 2.37 -8.12 -6.02
N PHE A 10 3.66 -7.85 -6.27
CA PHE A 10 4.71 -8.05 -5.27
C PHE A 10 4.49 -7.17 -4.04
N ALA A 11 4.21 -5.87 -4.24
CA ALA A 11 3.92 -4.96 -3.15
C ALA A 11 2.71 -5.42 -2.33
N PHE A 12 1.63 -5.85 -3.00
CA PHE A 12 0.44 -6.37 -2.32
C PHE A 12 0.73 -7.61 -1.47
N ILE A 13 1.45 -8.60 -2.01
CA ILE A 13 1.76 -9.85 -1.29
C ILE A 13 2.60 -9.56 -0.04
N ILE A 14 3.64 -8.72 -0.18
CA ILE A 14 4.52 -8.35 0.94
C ILE A 14 3.73 -7.56 1.99
N ALA A 15 2.95 -6.56 1.56
CA ALA A 15 2.17 -5.72 2.45
C ALA A 15 1.12 -6.52 3.23
N PHE A 16 0.36 -7.38 2.54
CA PHE A 16 -0.67 -8.21 3.16
C PHE A 16 -0.07 -9.20 4.17
N THR A 17 1.15 -9.67 3.92
CA THR A 17 1.82 -10.61 4.80
C THR A 17 2.45 -9.91 6.01
N ALA A 18 3.18 -8.81 5.79
CA ALA A 18 4.16 -8.31 6.74
C ALA A 18 4.16 -6.79 6.97
N ALA A 19 3.22 -6.01 6.40
CA ALA A 19 3.19 -4.57 6.66
C ALA A 19 3.01 -4.28 8.16
N PRO A 20 3.73 -3.30 8.72
CA PRO A 20 3.51 -2.85 10.09
C PRO A 20 2.15 -2.16 10.24
N PRO A 21 1.71 -1.89 11.49
CA PRO A 21 0.52 -1.10 11.74
C PRO A 21 0.63 0.32 11.15
N VAL A 22 -0.49 0.84 10.63
CA VAL A 22 -0.56 2.11 9.88
C VAL A 22 -1.49 3.09 10.58
N ASP A 23 -1.08 4.35 10.69
CA ASP A 23 -1.90 5.44 11.23
C ASP A 23 -2.75 6.10 10.12
N ILE A 24 -3.94 5.55 9.89
CA ILE A 24 -4.85 6.00 8.83
C ILE A 24 -5.50 7.36 9.13
N ASP A 25 -5.92 7.59 10.37
CA ASP A 25 -6.76 8.73 10.75
C ASP A 25 -5.96 9.88 11.40
N VAL A 26 -4.62 9.76 11.50
CA VAL A 26 -3.73 10.79 12.08
C VAL A 26 -4.05 11.07 13.55
N ILE A 27 -4.57 10.06 14.24
CA ILE A 27 -4.84 10.13 15.68
C ILE A 27 -3.78 9.40 16.50
N ARG A 28 -2.71 8.92 15.85
CA ARG A 28 -1.64 8.13 16.47
C ARG A 28 -2.14 6.82 17.08
N GLU A 29 -3.14 6.22 16.44
CA GLU A 29 -3.66 4.89 16.75
C GLU A 29 -3.47 3.97 15.54
N PRO A 30 -2.27 3.36 15.40
CA PRO A 30 -1.96 2.53 14.24
C PRO A 30 -2.85 1.28 14.20
N VAL A 31 -3.45 1.03 13.05
CA VAL A 31 -4.28 -0.15 12.81
C VAL A 31 -3.43 -1.26 12.22
N SER A 32 -3.59 -2.50 12.70
CA SER A 32 -2.90 -3.68 12.13
C SER A 32 -3.84 -4.46 11.21
N ARG A 33 -3.40 -4.77 9.98
CA ARG A 33 -4.16 -5.57 9.01
C ARG A 33 -3.33 -6.60 8.23
N SER A 34 -2.08 -6.85 8.62
CA SER A 34 -1.25 -7.87 7.98
C SER A 34 -1.27 -9.20 8.76
N LEU A 35 -0.92 -10.29 8.06
CA LEU A 35 -0.97 -11.65 8.62
C LEU A 35 -0.01 -11.83 9.81
N LEU A 36 1.23 -11.34 9.69
CA LEU A 36 2.22 -11.45 10.77
C LEU A 36 1.85 -10.64 12.02
N TYR A 37 0.95 -9.66 11.88
CA TYR A 37 0.46 -8.85 12.99
C TYR A 37 -0.95 -9.27 13.46
N GLY A 38 -1.24 -10.58 13.39
CA GLY A 38 -2.40 -11.19 14.06
C GLY A 38 -3.70 -11.21 13.25
N ASN A 39 -3.64 -10.94 11.94
CA ASN A 39 -4.81 -11.03 11.07
C ASN A 39 -4.88 -12.37 10.33
N ASN A 40 -6.09 -12.79 9.98
CA ASN A 40 -6.34 -13.93 9.10
C ASN A 40 -6.75 -13.44 7.70
N ILE A 41 -7.08 -14.37 6.80
CA ILE A 41 -7.46 -14.04 5.41
C ILE A 41 -8.73 -13.16 5.33
N ILE A 42 -9.62 -13.22 6.32
CA ILE A 42 -10.86 -12.44 6.35
C ILE A 42 -10.62 -11.05 6.96
N SER A 43 -9.82 -10.96 8.02
CA SER A 43 -9.56 -9.69 8.71
C SER A 43 -8.41 -8.89 8.11
N GLY A 44 -7.54 -9.54 7.34
CA GLY A 44 -6.38 -8.95 6.71
C GLY A 44 -6.75 -8.04 5.54
N ALA A 45 -6.01 -6.94 5.40
CA ALA A 45 -6.22 -5.92 4.38
C ALA A 45 -4.97 -5.05 4.21
N ILE A 46 -4.90 -4.32 3.11
CA ILE A 46 -3.98 -3.19 2.98
C ILE A 46 -4.69 -1.95 3.48
N ILE A 47 -4.10 -1.27 4.46
CA ILE A 47 -4.68 -0.06 5.05
C ILE A 47 -4.45 1.11 4.10
N PRO A 48 -5.46 1.95 3.80
CA PRO A 48 -5.29 3.17 3.03
C PRO A 48 -4.19 4.10 3.55
N THR A 49 -3.63 4.90 2.65
CA THR A 49 -2.65 5.93 2.99
C THR A 49 -3.22 6.91 4.02
N SER A 50 -2.36 7.32 4.96
CA SER A 50 -2.74 8.22 6.06
C SER A 50 -3.40 9.51 5.57
N ALA A 51 -4.44 9.97 6.27
CA ALA A 51 -5.10 11.24 5.96
C ALA A 51 -4.16 12.46 6.11
N ALA A 52 -3.01 12.31 6.79
CA ALA A 52 -1.98 13.34 6.88
C ALA A 52 -1.32 13.64 5.53
N ILE A 53 -1.20 12.62 4.67
CA ILE A 53 -0.72 12.74 3.29
C ILE A 53 -1.82 13.33 2.40
N GLY A 54 -3.09 13.00 2.67
CA GLY A 54 -4.22 13.48 1.90
C GLY A 54 -4.18 12.98 0.45
N LEU A 55 -4.08 13.89 -0.51
CA LEU A 55 -3.97 13.59 -1.94
C LEU A 55 -2.58 13.91 -2.51
N HIS A 56 -1.60 14.16 -1.65
CA HIS A 56 -0.22 14.34 -2.09
C HIS A 56 0.35 13.03 -2.61
N PHE A 57 1.16 13.11 -3.66
CA PHE A 57 1.88 11.96 -4.19
C PHE A 57 2.99 11.57 -3.21
N TYR A 58 2.93 10.36 -2.64
CA TYR A 58 3.84 9.91 -1.58
C TYR A 58 4.66 8.67 -2.00
N PRO A 59 5.61 8.85 -2.94
CA PRO A 59 6.54 7.80 -3.33
C PRO A 59 7.56 7.52 -2.21
N ILE A 60 8.25 6.38 -2.29
CA ILE A 60 9.21 5.95 -1.26
C ILE A 60 10.31 6.97 -0.95
N TRP A 61 10.71 7.78 -1.93
CA TRP A 61 11.75 8.81 -1.78
C TRP A 61 11.24 10.14 -1.19
N GLU A 62 9.94 10.26 -0.93
CA GLU A 62 9.36 11.42 -0.24
C GLU A 62 9.44 11.27 1.29
N ALA A 63 9.51 10.03 1.78
CA ALA A 63 9.69 9.75 3.19
C ALA A 63 11.15 9.92 3.63
N ALA A 64 11.38 10.25 4.89
CA ALA A 64 12.72 10.32 5.47
C ALA A 64 13.33 8.94 5.72
N SER A 65 12.51 7.89 5.82
CA SER A 65 12.93 6.50 5.96
C SER A 65 11.88 5.52 5.45
N ASP A 66 12.30 4.28 5.22
CA ASP A 66 11.39 3.19 4.86
C ASP A 66 10.36 2.94 5.98
N ASP A 67 10.75 3.07 7.25
CA ASP A 67 9.84 2.88 8.38
C ASP A 67 8.73 3.95 8.42
N GLU A 68 9.07 5.21 8.14
CA GLU A 68 8.08 6.30 8.04
C GLU A 68 7.13 6.05 6.87
N TRP A 69 7.68 5.66 5.71
CA TRP A 69 6.89 5.36 4.52
C TRP A 69 5.89 4.23 4.76
N LEU A 70 6.31 3.19 5.48
CA LEU A 70 5.45 2.07 5.88
C LEU A 70 4.40 2.49 6.92
N TYR A 71 4.77 3.31 7.91
CA TYR A 71 3.85 3.82 8.94
C TYR A 71 2.69 4.64 8.36
N ASN A 72 2.95 5.39 7.29
CA ASN A 72 1.95 6.21 6.59
C ASN A 72 1.22 5.46 5.44
N SER A 73 1.52 4.16 5.25
CA SER A 73 1.01 3.32 4.16
C SER A 73 1.22 3.89 2.75
N GLY A 74 2.47 4.21 2.44
CA GLY A 74 2.86 4.50 1.05
C GLY A 74 2.69 3.29 0.11
N LEU A 75 2.65 2.07 0.66
CA LEU A 75 2.34 0.85 -0.11
C LEU A 75 0.95 0.89 -0.75
N TYR A 76 -0.05 1.48 -0.10
CA TYR A 76 -1.40 1.55 -0.64
C TYR A 76 -1.45 2.38 -1.92
N GLU A 77 -0.88 3.58 -1.90
CA GLU A 77 -0.81 4.45 -3.08
C GLU A 77 -0.01 3.78 -4.21
N LEU A 78 1.14 3.19 -3.89
CA LEU A 78 1.96 2.46 -4.86
C LEU A 78 1.16 1.34 -5.56
N ILE A 79 0.45 0.50 -4.79
CA ILE A 79 -0.35 -0.60 -5.33
C ILE A 79 -1.47 -0.07 -6.23
N VAL A 80 -2.26 0.90 -5.75
CA VAL A 80 -3.42 1.43 -6.48
C VAL A 80 -2.99 2.06 -7.80
N LEU A 81 -1.97 2.92 -7.80
CA LEU A 81 -1.51 3.60 -9.01
C LEU A 81 -0.94 2.62 -10.04
N HIS A 82 -0.10 1.67 -9.61
CA HIS A 82 0.45 0.67 -10.52
C HIS A 82 -0.62 -0.28 -11.05
N PHE A 83 -1.58 -0.69 -10.22
CA PHE A 83 -2.68 -1.54 -10.63
C PHE A 83 -3.59 -0.86 -11.65
N LEU A 84 -4.03 0.38 -11.39
CA LEU A 84 -4.91 1.13 -12.32
C LEU A 84 -4.23 1.35 -13.67
N LEU A 85 -2.96 1.77 -13.67
CA LEU A 85 -2.18 1.90 -14.91
C LEU A 85 -1.96 0.54 -15.60
N GLY A 86 -1.84 -0.53 -14.83
CA GLY A 86 -1.69 -1.90 -15.32
C GLY A 86 -2.95 -2.37 -16.05
N VAL A 87 -4.12 -2.20 -15.44
CA VAL A 87 -5.44 -2.53 -16.00
C VAL A 87 -5.76 -1.65 -17.19
N ALA A 88 -5.45 -0.34 -17.14
CA ALA A 88 -5.62 0.54 -18.29
C ALA A 88 -4.85 0.05 -19.52
N CYS A 89 -3.58 -0.36 -19.34
CA CYS A 89 -2.82 -0.99 -20.42
C CYS A 89 -3.33 -2.39 -20.81
N TYR A 90 -4.00 -3.12 -19.90
CA TYR A 90 -4.58 -4.43 -20.20
C TYR A 90 -5.81 -4.30 -21.11
N MET A 91 -6.64 -3.28 -20.92
CA MET A 91 -7.81 -3.03 -21.79
C MET A 91 -7.42 -2.80 -23.26
N ASP A 92 -6.27 -2.16 -23.49
CA ASP A 92 -5.73 -1.90 -24.84
C ASP A 92 -4.96 -3.11 -25.42
N ARG A 93 -4.55 -4.05 -24.55
CA ARG A 93 -3.89 -5.29 -24.95
C ARG A 93 -4.93 -6.28 -25.49
N LYS A 94 -5.26 -6.14 -26.77
CA LYS A 94 -5.85 -7.21 -27.59
C LYS A 94 -4.75 -8.11 -28.15
#